data_AF-A0A9E3L0R0-F1
#
_entry.id   AF-A0A9E3L0R0-F1
#
_cell.length_a   1.000
_cell.length_b   1.000
_cell.length_c   1.000
_cell.angle_alpha   90.00
_cell.angle_beta   90.00
_cell.angle_gamma   90.00
#
_symmetry.space_group_name_H-M   'P 1'
#
loop_
_entity.id
_entity.type
_entity.pdbx_description
1 polymer ?
#
loop_
_entity_poly.entity_id
_entity_poly.type
_entity_poly.pdbx_seq_one_letter_code
_entity_poly.pdbx_strand_id
1 'polypeptide(L)'
;MNVLKTFTILLFCLLSGVAMAQDGAYQAERSSFAKSISVYPNPATEYIEINLDQLDANKVKLSLYNIIGNEMSAETEVIEDHKIRVRVKEFAAGYYLIALRDDETKFKGTYKFLKR
;
A
#
# COMPACT_ATOMS: atom_id res chain seq x y z
N MET A 1 -13.23 -53.63 12.43
CA MET A 1 -12.46 -52.85 11.43
C MET A 1 -13.11 -51.49 11.06
N ASN A 2 -14.08 -51.00 11.85
CA ASN A 2 -14.78 -49.73 11.53
C ASN A 2 -14.41 -48.58 12.47
N VAL A 3 -14.01 -48.88 13.72
CA VAL A 3 -13.66 -47.88 14.75
C VAL A 3 -12.31 -47.19 14.48
N LEU A 4 -11.36 -47.92 13.88
CA LEU A 4 -10.04 -47.36 13.54
C LEU A 4 -10.14 -46.36 12.36
N LYS A 5 -11.03 -46.62 11.40
CA LYS A 5 -11.27 -45.75 10.23
C LYS A 5 -12.02 -44.48 10.62
N THR A 6 -12.96 -44.56 11.56
CA THR A 6 -13.66 -43.37 12.08
C THR A 6 -12.72 -42.45 12.85
N PHE A 7 -11.71 -43.01 13.54
CA PHE A 7 -10.70 -42.21 14.24
C PHE A 7 -9.77 -41.45 13.27
N THR A 8 -9.44 -42.07 12.12
CA THR A 8 -8.59 -41.44 11.10
C THR A 8 -9.29 -40.25 10.42
N ILE A 9 -10.61 -40.36 10.19
CA ILE A 9 -11.41 -39.28 9.57
C ILE A 9 -11.55 -38.10 10.55
N LEU A 10 -11.73 -38.37 11.85
CA LEU A 10 -11.85 -37.31 12.85
C LEU A 10 -10.54 -36.51 13.02
N LEU A 11 -9.39 -37.18 12.93
CA LEU A 11 -8.07 -36.55 13.03
C LEU A 11 -7.77 -35.64 11.83
N PHE A 12 -8.23 -36.00 10.63
CA PHE A 12 -8.03 -35.20 9.41
C PHE A 12 -8.87 -33.92 9.41
N CYS A 13 -10.06 -33.93 10.03
CA CYS A 13 -10.93 -32.75 10.15
C CYS A 13 -10.43 -31.70 11.16
N LEU A 14 -9.59 -32.08 12.14
CA LEU A 14 -9.03 -31.13 13.11
C LEU A 14 -7.83 -30.34 12.55
N LEU A 15 -7.16 -30.85 11.52
CA LEU A 15 -6.03 -30.19 10.86
C LEU A 15 -6.45 -29.09 9.87
N SER A 16 -7.68 -29.12 9.35
CA SER A 16 -8.18 -28.12 8.38
C SER A 16 -8.73 -26.85 9.04
N GLY A 17 -8.97 -26.84 10.36
CA GLY A 17 -9.50 -25.67 11.08
C GLY A 17 -8.49 -24.52 11.29
N VAL A 18 -7.18 -24.80 11.26
CA VAL A 18 -6.13 -23.78 11.50
C VAL A 18 -5.83 -22.90 10.28
N ALA A 19 -6.19 -23.33 9.07
CA ALA A 19 -5.88 -22.58 7.84
C ALA A 19 -6.69 -21.28 7.68
N MET A 20 -7.88 -21.20 8.29
CA MET A 20 -8.77 -20.03 8.16
C MET A 20 -8.44 -18.91 9.17
N ALA A 21 -7.67 -19.19 10.22
CA ALA A 21 -7.41 -18.24 11.30
C ALA A 21 -6.22 -17.29 11.03
N GLN A 22 -5.29 -17.66 10.13
CA GLN A 22 -4.14 -16.81 9.80
C GLN A 22 -4.53 -15.59 8.94
N ASP A 23 -5.47 -15.72 8.00
CA ASP A 23 -5.78 -14.66 7.02
C ASP A 23 -6.38 -13.40 7.68
N GLY A 24 -7.18 -13.56 8.75
CA GLY A 24 -7.80 -12.44 9.46
C GLY A 24 -6.81 -11.51 10.17
N ALA A 25 -5.71 -12.05 10.71
CA ALA A 25 -4.69 -11.25 11.39
C ALA A 25 -3.83 -10.45 10.38
N TYR A 26 -3.47 -11.07 9.24
CA TYR A 26 -2.74 -10.40 8.16
C TYR A 26 -3.57 -9.28 7.51
N GLN A 27 -4.90 -9.44 7.36
CA GLN A 27 -5.77 -8.39 6.84
C GLN A 27 -5.95 -7.21 7.82
N ALA A 28 -5.99 -7.47 9.12
CA ALA A 28 -6.11 -6.43 10.13
C ALA A 28 -4.87 -5.52 10.17
N GLU A 29 -3.65 -6.07 10.08
CA GLU A 29 -2.42 -5.28 9.97
C GLU A 29 -2.34 -4.49 8.65
N ARG A 30 -2.72 -5.10 7.51
CA ARG A 30 -2.76 -4.35 6.24
C ARG A 30 -3.71 -3.15 6.26
N SER A 31 -4.83 -3.29 6.95
CA SER A 31 -5.82 -2.21 7.11
C SER A 31 -5.29 -1.08 8.00
N SER A 32 -4.42 -1.36 8.97
CA SER A 32 -3.82 -0.30 9.82
C SER A 32 -2.78 0.52 9.05
N PHE A 33 -1.89 -0.11 8.26
CA PHE A 33 -0.88 0.58 7.44
C PHE A 33 -1.50 1.42 6.31
N ALA A 34 -2.59 0.96 5.67
CA ALA A 34 -3.26 1.72 4.63
C ALA A 34 -3.95 3.00 5.16
N LYS A 35 -4.20 3.08 6.47
CA LYS A 35 -4.89 4.20 7.11
C LYS A 35 -3.99 5.39 7.46
N SER A 36 -2.67 5.26 7.38
CA SER A 36 -1.75 6.29 7.90
C SER A 36 -0.97 7.08 6.83
N ILE A 37 -1.01 6.69 5.56
CA ILE A 37 -0.37 7.48 4.50
C ILE A 37 -1.23 8.70 4.15
N SER A 38 -0.57 9.86 4.04
CA SER A 38 -1.21 11.12 3.65
C SER A 38 -0.42 11.82 2.54
N VAL A 39 -1.15 12.53 1.66
CA VAL A 39 -0.58 13.29 0.54
C VAL A 39 -1.04 14.74 0.63
N TYR A 40 -0.10 15.68 0.78
CA TYR A 40 -0.39 17.10 0.98
C TYR A 40 0.69 18.00 0.35
N PRO A 41 0.39 19.26 -0.01
CA PRO A 41 -0.94 19.85 -0.04
C PRO A 41 -1.79 19.19 -1.14
N ASN A 42 -3.07 19.05 -0.86
CA ASN A 42 -4.06 18.65 -1.86
C ASN A 42 -5.23 19.64 -1.74
N PRO A 43 -5.37 20.60 -2.67
CA PRO A 43 -4.72 20.64 -4.00
C PRO A 43 -3.25 21.10 -4.00
N ALA A 44 -2.46 20.59 -4.94
CA ALA A 44 -1.04 20.84 -5.11
C ALA A 44 -0.75 21.92 -6.17
N THR A 45 0.35 22.67 -6.01
CA THR A 45 0.78 23.69 -6.98
C THR A 45 2.19 23.37 -7.52
N GLU A 46 3.19 23.29 -6.65
CA GLU A 46 4.59 23.05 -7.06
C GLU A 46 5.11 21.66 -6.66
N TYR A 47 4.72 21.20 -5.48
CA TYR A 47 5.11 19.89 -4.94
C TYR A 47 3.97 19.29 -4.13
N ILE A 48 4.10 17.99 -3.89
CA ILE A 48 3.39 17.26 -2.85
C ILE A 48 4.41 16.57 -1.95
N GLU A 49 4.02 16.32 -0.72
CA GLU A 49 4.70 15.51 0.27
C GLU A 49 3.81 14.33 0.60
N ILE A 50 4.45 13.18 0.69
CA ILE A 50 3.83 11.91 1.02
C ILE A 50 4.41 11.52 2.36
N ASN A 51 3.58 11.54 3.40
CA ASN A 51 3.95 10.98 4.70
C ASN A 51 3.60 9.49 4.68
N LEU A 52 4.62 8.66 4.86
CA LEU A 52 4.57 7.20 4.78
C LEU A 52 4.33 6.52 6.14
N ASP A 53 4.21 7.32 7.20
CA ASP A 53 4.03 6.89 8.59
C ASP A 53 5.12 5.91 9.05
N GLN A 54 4.89 4.60 8.92
CA GLN A 54 5.81 3.56 9.37
C GLN A 54 6.67 2.97 8.24
N LEU A 55 6.42 3.29 6.97
CA LEU A 55 7.20 2.76 5.85
C LEU A 55 8.46 3.59 5.61
N ASP A 56 9.58 2.92 5.38
CA ASP A 56 10.86 3.56 5.03
C ASP A 56 10.80 4.13 3.60
N ALA A 57 11.00 5.44 3.48
CA ALA A 57 10.97 6.19 2.23
C ALA A 57 12.00 5.68 1.20
N ASN A 58 13.12 5.11 1.65
CA ASN A 58 14.15 4.58 0.75
C ASN A 58 13.78 3.21 0.16
N LYS A 59 12.81 2.51 0.75
CA LYS A 59 12.37 1.17 0.32
C LYS A 59 11.07 1.20 -0.48
N VAL A 60 10.27 2.25 -0.31
CA VAL A 60 9.01 2.41 -1.04
C VAL A 60 9.26 2.79 -2.49
N LYS A 61 8.72 1.99 -3.40
CA LYS A 61 8.63 2.31 -4.82
C LYS A 61 7.43 3.20 -5.07
N LEU A 62 7.68 4.35 -5.68
CA LEU A 62 6.66 5.33 -6.07
C LEU A 62 6.51 5.34 -7.60
N SER A 63 5.28 5.18 -8.07
CA SER A 63 4.89 5.43 -9.46
C SER A 63 3.77 6.47 -9.50
N LEU A 64 3.81 7.35 -10.48
CA LEU A 64 2.86 8.46 -10.63
C LEU A 64 2.15 8.34 -11.97
N TYR A 65 0.83 8.49 -11.95
CA TYR A 65 -0.01 8.37 -13.14
C TYR A 65 -0.96 9.56 -13.25
N ASN A 66 -1.30 9.96 -14.47
CA ASN A 66 -2.46 10.81 -14.68
C ASN A 66 -3.77 10.01 -14.49
N ILE A 67 -4.93 10.68 -14.48
CA ILE A 67 -6.22 10.01 -14.26
C ILE A 67 -6.60 8.98 -15.32
N ILE A 68 -6.01 9.05 -16.52
CA ILE A 68 -6.25 8.11 -17.63
C ILE A 68 -5.35 6.86 -17.48
N GLY A 69 -4.34 6.91 -16.60
CA GLY A 69 -3.41 5.80 -16.33
C GLY A 69 -2.08 5.89 -17.07
N ASN A 70 -1.77 7.02 -17.72
CA ASN A 70 -0.42 7.22 -18.29
C ASN A 70 0.56 7.49 -17.16
N GLU A 71 1.70 6.81 -17.18
CA GLU A 71 2.80 7.04 -16.23
C GLU A 71 3.45 8.40 -16.48
N MET A 72 3.75 9.11 -15.39
CA MET A 72 4.30 10.45 -15.38
C MET A 72 5.67 10.42 -14.70
N SER A 73 6.67 11.01 -15.35
CA SER A 73 7.97 11.24 -14.72
C SER A 73 7.91 12.46 -13.82
N ALA A 74 8.36 12.33 -12.57
CA ALA A 74 8.51 13.45 -11.64
C ALA A 74 9.85 13.31 -10.90
N GLU A 75 10.44 14.46 -10.56
CA GLU A 75 11.55 14.49 -9.61
C GLU A 75 11.02 14.15 -8.22
N THR A 76 11.66 13.18 -7.58
CA THR A 76 11.35 12.76 -6.22
C THR A 76 12.57 12.95 -5.32
N GLU A 77 12.32 13.33 -4.08
CA GLU A 77 13.35 13.53 -3.06
C GLU A 77 12.87 12.91 -1.75
N VAL A 78 13.70 12.07 -1.14
CA VAL A 78 13.48 11.61 0.24
C VAL A 78 13.95 12.72 1.16
N ILE A 79 13.01 13.39 1.81
CA ILE A 79 13.32 14.55 2.67
C ILE A 79 13.46 14.15 4.15
N GLU A 80 12.85 13.03 4.55
CA GLU A 80 12.96 12.40 5.88
C GLU A 80 12.76 10.88 5.73
N ASP A 81 13.10 10.09 6.76
CA ASP A 81 13.01 8.62 6.76
C ASP A 81 11.63 8.07 6.35
N HIS A 82 10.56 8.84 6.59
CA HIS A 82 9.18 8.47 6.27
C HIS A 82 8.47 9.49 5.38
N LYS A 83 9.22 10.31 4.64
CA LYS A 83 8.65 11.40 3.85
C LYS A 83 9.32 11.57 2.49
N ILE A 84 8.49 11.53 1.45
CA ILE A 84 8.92 11.74 0.06
C ILE A 84 8.27 13.03 -0.45
N ARG A 85 9.07 13.92 -1.03
CA ARG A 85 8.61 15.08 -1.80
C ARG A 85 8.62 14.74 -3.28
N VAL A 86 7.56 15.13 -3.99
CA VAL A 86 7.42 14.95 -5.44
C VAL A 86 7.17 16.31 -6.08
N ARG A 87 8.03 16.71 -7.01
CA ARG A 87 7.84 17.95 -7.78
C ARG A 87 6.76 17.72 -8.84
N VAL A 88 5.72 18.55 -8.83
CA VAL A 88 4.58 18.48 -9.76
C VAL A 88 4.33 19.79 -10.50
N LYS A 89 5.20 20.80 -10.34
CA LYS A 89 5.03 22.16 -10.89
C LYS A 89 4.66 22.19 -12.37
N GLU A 90 5.37 21.40 -13.18
CA GLU A 90 5.22 21.37 -14.64
C GLU A 90 4.03 20.52 -15.12
N PHE A 91 3.27 19.93 -14.20
CA PHE A 91 2.14 19.08 -14.54
C PHE A 91 0.92 19.94 -14.86
N ALA A 92 0.14 19.50 -15.86
CA ALA A 92 -1.15 20.10 -16.17
C ALA A 92 -2.12 20.00 -14.97
N ALA A 93 -3.04 20.95 -14.88
CA ALA A 93 -4.10 20.89 -13.88
C ALA A 93 -4.97 19.65 -14.08
N GLY A 94 -5.30 18.96 -12.98
CA GLY A 94 -6.08 17.73 -13.04
C GLY A 94 -5.81 16.77 -11.90
N TYR A 95 -6.49 15.62 -11.93
CA TYR A 95 -6.29 14.56 -10.95
C TYR A 95 -5.16 13.62 -11.37
N TYR A 96 -4.38 13.22 -10.37
CA TYR A 96 -3.27 12.29 -10.52
C TYR A 96 -3.36 11.21 -9.44
N LEU A 97 -2.73 10.07 -9.72
CA LEU A 97 -2.69 8.89 -8.86
C LEU A 97 -1.24 8.55 -8.54
N ILE A 98 -0.95 8.38 -7.25
CA ILE A 98 0.33 7.88 -6.75
C ILE A 98 0.12 6.45 -6.31
N ALA A 99 0.86 5.53 -6.92
CA ALA A 99 0.95 4.16 -6.46
C ALA A 99 2.23 3.99 -5.62
N LEU A 100 2.06 3.54 -4.38
CA LEU A 100 3.12 3.23 -3.45
C LEU A 100 3.19 1.72 -3.28
N ARG A 101 4.39 1.16 -3.36
CA ARG A 101 4.63 -0.27 -3.19
C ARG A 101 5.90 -0.52 -2.41
N ASP A 102 5.79 -1.35 -1.38
CA ASP A 102 6.95 -1.90 -0.68
C ASP A 102 6.91 -3.43 -0.81
N ASP A 103 7.99 -3.99 -1.38
CA ASP A 103 8.08 -5.42 -1.62
C ASP A 103 8.47 -6.22 -0.36
N GLU A 104 9.06 -5.58 0.66
CA GLU A 104 9.38 -6.21 1.95
C GLU A 104 8.12 -6.42 2.78
N THR A 105 7.40 -5.34 3.07
CA THR A 105 6.14 -5.37 3.85
C THR A 105 4.93 -5.85 3.04
N LYS A 106 5.10 -6.04 1.72
CA LYS A 106 4.03 -6.30 0.74
C LYS A 106 2.97 -5.20 0.73
N PHE A 107 3.27 -4.02 1.23
CA PHE A 107 2.38 -2.88 1.21
C PHE A 107 2.12 -2.43 -0.24
N LYS A 108 0.85 -2.10 -0.53
CA LYS A 108 0.42 -1.52 -1.80
C LYS A 108 -0.72 -0.54 -1.51
N GLY A 109 -0.57 0.70 -1.94
CA GLY A 109 -1.58 1.75 -1.77
C GLY A 109 -1.61 2.69 -2.96
N THR A 110 -2.79 3.20 -3.29
CA THR A 110 -2.97 4.20 -4.34
C THR A 110 -3.68 5.43 -3.78
N TYR A 111 -3.09 6.60 -4.00
CA TYR A 111 -3.55 7.88 -3.44
C TYR A 111 -3.83 8.88 -4.55
N LYS A 112 -4.94 9.61 -4.46
CA LYS A 112 -5.33 10.63 -5.45
C LYS A 112 -5.02 12.03 -4.91
N PHE A 113 -4.46 12.88 -5.76
CA PHE A 113 -4.36 14.32 -5.49
C PHE A 113 -4.82 15.17 -6.69
N LEU A 114 -5.17 16.42 -6.41
CA LEU A 114 -5.53 17.42 -7.42
C LEU A 114 -4.35 18.36 -7.64
N LYS A 115 -3.87 18.52 -8.87
CA LYS A 115 -2.97 19.58 -9.31
C LYS A 115 -3.79 20.80 -9.78
N ARG A 116 -3.45 21.99 -9.28
CA ARG A 116 -4.00 23.27 -9.73
C ARG A 116 -3.17 23.90 -10.85
#